data_AF-A0A4R8VF05-F1
#
_entry.id   AF-A0A4R8VF05-F1
#
_cell.length_a   1.000
_cell.length_b   1.000
_cell.length_c   1.000
_cell.angle_alpha   90.00
_cell.angle_beta   90.00
_cell.angle_gamma   90.00
#
_symmetry.space_group_name_H-M   'P 1'
#
loop_
_entity.id
_entity.type
_entity.pdbx_description
1 polymer ?
#
loop_
_entity_poly.entity_id
_entity_poly.type
_entity_poly.pdbx_seq_one_letter_code
_entity_poly.pdbx_strand_id
1 'polypeptide(L)'
;MEIVELGETAVIGIEVVAYFGQLRSEMPAAWRELFSRQDELPALGTGVFVEASNHLGDGRYREIIGAVAVVADVAVPDGMAVALLPGGRFVHHRHDGSVATIAGGYQTIYDWAAEQGLTLGNRKLDVGYTADDVQQPHELYVDILI
;
A
#
# COMPACT_ATOMS: atom_id res chain seq x y z
N MET A 1 -2.24 -16.90 6.82
CA MET A 1 -1.07 -16.27 6.17
C MET A 1 -0.43 -17.27 5.27
N GLU A 2 0.12 -16.78 4.17
CA GLU A 2 0.77 -17.58 3.14
C GLU A 2 1.88 -16.76 2.49
N ILE A 3 2.78 -17.44 1.77
CA ILE A 3 3.78 -16.78 0.94
C ILE A 3 3.27 -16.78 -0.50
N VAL A 4 3.24 -15.60 -1.12
CA VAL A 4 2.81 -15.40 -2.50
C VAL A 4 3.92 -14.81 -3.34
N GLU A 5 3.85 -15.02 -4.66
CA GLU A 5 4.66 -14.33 -5.65
C GLU A 5 3.80 -13.25 -6.30
N LEU A 6 4.25 -12.00 -6.26
CA LEU A 6 3.63 -10.89 -6.97
C LEU A 6 4.50 -10.48 -8.15
N GLY A 7 3.86 -10.14 -9.26
CA GLY A 7 4.52 -9.49 -10.38
C GLY A 7 4.86 -8.03 -10.05
N GLU A 8 5.64 -7.38 -10.92
CA GLU A 8 5.83 -5.94 -10.84
C GLU A 8 4.47 -5.23 -10.89
N THR A 9 4.27 -4.29 -9.97
CA THR A 9 3.04 -3.53 -9.80
C THR A 9 3.37 -2.06 -9.82
N ALA A 10 2.66 -1.27 -10.63
CA ALA A 10 2.72 0.19 -10.54
C ALA A 10 1.52 0.72 -9.76
N VAL A 11 1.78 1.69 -8.90
CA VAL A 11 0.74 2.47 -8.23
C VAL A 11 0.86 3.91 -8.70
N ILE A 12 -0.25 4.48 -9.19
CA ILE A 12 -0.34 5.89 -9.58
C ILE A 12 -1.23 6.60 -8.59
N GLY A 13 -0.73 7.71 -8.03
CA GLY A 13 -1.51 8.53 -7.13
C GLY A 13 -0.64 9.51 -6.34
N ILE A 14 -1.01 9.78 -5.09
CA ILE A 14 -0.37 10.83 -4.28
C ILE A 14 0.78 10.22 -3.48
N GLU A 15 1.98 10.80 -3.64
CA GLU A 15 3.14 10.45 -2.82
C GLU A 15 3.17 11.31 -1.55
N VAL A 16 3.39 10.66 -0.41
CA VAL A 16 3.65 11.30 0.87
C VAL A 16 5.01 10.82 1.39
N VAL A 17 5.94 11.75 1.61
CA VAL A 17 7.22 11.46 2.26
C VAL A 17 7.28 12.17 3.60
N ALA A 18 7.20 11.41 4.69
CA ALA A 18 7.13 11.96 6.03
C ALA A 18 7.80 11.06 7.08
N TYR A 19 7.98 11.58 8.30
CA TYR A 19 8.36 10.76 9.45
C TYR A 19 7.14 9.99 9.97
N PHE A 20 7.36 8.83 10.60
CA PHE A 20 6.30 7.99 11.15
C PHE A 20 5.27 8.76 12.00
N GLY A 21 5.74 9.63 12.89
CA GLY A 21 4.87 10.43 13.76
C GLY A 21 3.99 11.44 13.03
N GLN A 22 4.31 11.79 11.77
CA GLN A 22 3.58 12.73 10.93
C GLN A 22 2.56 12.03 10.01
N LEU A 23 2.77 10.75 9.68
CA LEU A 23 1.86 10.01 8.80
C LEU A 23 0.41 10.03 9.27
N ARG A 24 0.19 10.03 10.60
CA ARG A 24 -1.15 10.12 11.20
C ARG A 24 -1.95 11.37 10.79
N SER A 25 -1.27 12.46 10.39
CA SER A 25 -1.91 13.69 9.92
C SER A 25 -1.83 13.84 8.40
N GLU A 26 -0.72 13.44 7.79
CA GLU A 26 -0.51 13.57 6.34
C GLU A 26 -1.38 12.60 5.53
N MET A 27 -1.48 11.33 5.96
CA MET A 27 -2.20 10.29 5.21
C MET A 27 -3.70 10.57 5.08
N PRO A 28 -4.44 10.99 6.13
CA PRO A 28 -5.85 11.36 5.98
C PRO A 28 -6.07 12.60 5.09
N ALA A 29 -5.08 13.48 4.95
CA ALA A 29 -5.16 14.60 4.02
C ALA A 29 -4.96 14.13 2.58
N ALA A 30 -3.93 13.31 2.34
CA ALA A 30 -3.65 12.72 1.04
C ALA A 30 -4.84 11.87 0.54
N TRP A 31 -5.44 11.02 1.38
CA TRP A 31 -6.60 10.21 1.00
C TRP A 31 -7.80 11.07 0.56
N ARG A 32 -8.09 12.17 1.26
CA ARG A 32 -9.15 13.10 0.87
C ARG A 32 -8.87 13.76 -0.47
N GLU A 33 -7.62 14.14 -0.71
CA GLU A 33 -7.21 14.71 -2.00
C GLU A 33 -7.36 13.67 -3.13
N LEU A 34 -6.84 12.45 -2.93
CA LEU A 34 -6.92 11.37 -3.91
C LEU A 34 -8.38 11.08 -4.31
N PHE A 35 -9.28 10.92 -3.33
CA PHE A 35 -10.69 10.64 -3.60
C PHE A 35 -11.41 11.80 -4.28
N SER A 36 -11.01 13.06 -4.03
CA SER A 36 -11.55 14.22 -4.76
C SER A 36 -11.11 14.26 -6.23
N ARG A 37 -10.04 13.54 -6.57
CA ARG A 37 -9.41 13.47 -7.90
C ARG A 37 -9.45 12.07 -8.52
N GLN A 38 -10.27 11.16 -7.97
CA GLN A 38 -10.27 9.75 -8.37
C GLN A 38 -10.57 9.52 -9.86
N ASP A 39 -11.33 10.42 -10.49
CA ASP A 39 -11.66 10.37 -11.91
C ASP A 39 -10.45 10.64 -12.83
N GLU A 40 -9.35 11.18 -12.29
CA GLU A 40 -8.08 11.38 -13.01
C GLU A 40 -7.21 10.11 -13.04
N LEU A 41 -7.49 9.13 -12.17
CA LEU A 41 -6.74 7.89 -12.09
C LEU A 41 -7.17 6.90 -13.18
N PRO A 42 -6.26 6.02 -13.64
CA PRO A 42 -6.63 4.99 -14.61
C PRO A 42 -7.79 4.14 -14.11
N ALA A 43 -8.86 4.07 -14.91
CA ALA A 43 -10.04 3.28 -14.62
C ALA A 43 -9.74 1.77 -14.75
N LEU A 44 -9.07 1.18 -13.76
CA LEU A 44 -8.78 -0.26 -13.72
C LEU A 44 -9.82 -1.07 -12.93
N GLY A 45 -11.03 -0.50 -12.79
CA GLY A 45 -12.27 -1.27 -12.82
C GLY A 45 -12.76 -1.86 -11.50
N THR A 46 -12.08 -1.65 -10.37
CA THR A 46 -12.53 -2.22 -9.08
C THR A 46 -13.06 -1.20 -8.09
N GLY A 47 -12.77 0.11 -8.26
CA GLY A 47 -13.05 1.12 -7.23
C GLY A 47 -12.25 0.91 -5.94
N VAL A 48 -11.23 0.05 -5.98
CA VAL A 48 -10.34 -0.27 -4.87
C VAL A 48 -9.02 0.46 -5.07
N PHE A 49 -8.57 1.12 -4.01
CA PHE A 49 -7.32 1.84 -3.92
C PHE A 49 -6.34 1.10 -3.00
N VAL A 50 -5.07 1.44 -3.16
CA VAL A 50 -3.95 0.79 -2.47
C VAL A 50 -3.08 1.82 -1.77
N GLU A 51 -2.43 1.40 -0.70
CA GLU A 51 -1.30 2.10 -0.07
C GLU A 51 -0.05 1.24 -0.21
N ALA A 52 0.99 1.79 -0.83
CA ALA A 52 2.29 1.17 -0.89
C ALA A 52 3.30 1.96 -0.06
N SER A 53 3.85 1.28 0.95
CA SER A 53 4.77 1.84 1.93
C SER A 53 6.17 1.36 1.69
N ASN A 54 7.14 2.26 1.79
CA ASN A 54 8.55 1.93 1.83
C ASN A 54 9.24 2.67 2.98
N HIS A 55 9.75 1.92 3.95
CA HIS A 55 10.55 2.48 5.03
C HIS A 55 11.96 2.84 4.52
N LEU A 56 12.28 4.13 4.54
CA LEU A 56 13.52 4.70 4.00
C LEU A 56 14.69 4.67 5.00
N GLY A 57 14.45 4.22 6.24
CA GLY A 57 15.39 4.36 7.35
C GLY A 57 15.14 5.64 8.16
N ASP A 58 15.74 5.72 9.34
CA ASP A 58 15.63 6.86 10.28
C ASP A 58 14.18 7.28 10.60
N GLY A 59 13.25 6.33 10.55
CA GLY A 59 11.83 6.56 10.80
C GLY A 59 11.11 7.36 9.70
N ARG A 60 11.73 7.51 8.52
CA ARG A 60 11.13 8.13 7.33
C ARG A 60 10.47 7.08 6.45
N TYR A 61 9.33 7.46 5.90
CA TYR A 61 8.51 6.63 5.04
C TYR A 61 8.26 7.37 3.74
N ARG A 62 8.25 6.61 2.64
CA ARG A 62 7.63 7.01 1.39
C ARG A 62 6.37 6.16 1.25
N GLU A 63 5.23 6.81 1.30
CA GLU A 63 3.93 6.23 1.03
C GLU A 63 3.47 6.70 -0.34
N ILE A 64 2.83 5.81 -1.10
CA ILE A 64 2.01 6.20 -2.22
C ILE A 64 0.62 5.61 -2.06
N ILE A 65 -0.40 6.44 -2.22
CA ILE A 65 -1.79 6.01 -2.23
C ILE A 65 -2.38 6.22 -3.61
N GLY A 66 -3.13 5.26 -4.11
CA GLY A 66 -3.54 5.33 -5.51
C GLY A 66 -4.25 4.13 -6.06
N ALA A 67 -4.34 4.09 -7.38
CA ALA A 67 -4.83 2.94 -8.12
C ALA A 67 -3.65 2.14 -8.67
N VAL A 68 -3.81 0.81 -8.70
CA VAL A 68 -2.89 -0.06 -9.43
C VAL A 68 -3.00 0.28 -10.92
N ALA A 69 -1.86 0.41 -11.59
CA ALA A 69 -1.75 0.69 -13.02
C ALA A 69 -0.95 -0.41 -13.74
N VAL A 70 -1.31 -0.66 -15.00
CA VAL A 70 -0.45 -1.40 -15.92
C VAL A 70 0.54 -0.38 -16.51
N VAL A 71 1.84 -0.59 -16.31
CA VAL A 71 2.92 0.39 -16.60
C VAL A 71 2.93 0.87 -18.05
N ALA A 72 2.43 0.07 -18.99
CA ALA A 72 2.34 0.47 -20.39
C ALA A 72 1.26 1.54 -20.58
N ASP A 73 1.70 2.79 -20.78
CA ASP A 73 0.95 3.90 -21.38
C ASP A 73 -0.07 4.66 -20.51
N VAL A 74 0.12 4.74 -19.18
CA VAL A 74 -0.72 5.60 -18.33
C VAL A 74 -0.07 6.97 -18.10
N ALA A 75 -0.75 8.03 -18.54
CA ALA A 75 -0.37 9.40 -18.21
C ALA A 75 -0.55 9.64 -16.70
N VAL A 76 0.49 10.20 -16.07
CA VAL A 76 0.46 10.54 -14.64
C VAL A 76 -0.21 11.91 -14.49
N PRO A 77 -1.31 12.03 -13.74
CA PRO A 77 -1.96 13.32 -13.50
C PRO A 77 -1.03 14.32 -12.80
N ASP A 78 -1.25 15.61 -13.02
CA ASP A 78 -0.44 16.66 -12.41
C ASP A 78 -0.47 16.56 -10.88
N GLY A 79 0.70 16.59 -10.24
CA GLY A 79 0.82 16.45 -8.78
C GLY A 79 0.69 15.01 -8.27
N MET A 80 0.55 14.02 -9.14
CA MET A 80 0.66 12.60 -8.80
C MET A 80 2.04 12.03 -9.17
N ALA A 81 2.34 10.87 -8.62
CA ALA A 81 3.56 10.11 -8.85
C ALA A 81 3.24 8.66 -9.23
N VAL A 82 4.29 7.95 -9.67
CA VAL A 82 4.25 6.50 -9.88
C VAL A 82 5.25 5.85 -8.95
N ALA A 83 4.83 4.86 -8.18
CA ALA A 83 5.73 3.94 -7.52
C ALA A 83 5.70 2.58 -8.21
N LEU A 84 6.89 2.08 -8.54
CA LEU A 84 7.07 0.71 -9.00
C LEU A 84 7.39 -0.15 -7.80
N LEU A 85 6.50 -1.09 -7.51
CA LEU A 85 6.77 -2.18 -6.59
C LEU A 85 7.33 -3.32 -7.43
N PRO A 86 8.63 -3.64 -7.29
CA PRO A 86 9.20 -4.75 -8.04
C PRO A 86 8.54 -6.05 -7.61
N GLY A 87 8.40 -6.97 -8.56
CA GLY A 87 7.90 -8.30 -8.26
C GLY A 87 8.80 -9.07 -7.30
N GLY A 88 8.24 -10.09 -6.66
CA GLY A 88 8.95 -10.96 -5.73
C GLY A 88 8.02 -11.64 -4.74
N ARG A 89 8.63 -12.16 -3.67
CA ARG A 89 7.95 -12.92 -2.62
C ARG A 89 7.45 -12.01 -1.51
N PHE A 90 6.21 -12.23 -1.10
CA PHE A 90 5.55 -11.50 -0.03
C PHE A 90 4.89 -12.46 0.96
N VAL A 91 4.86 -12.07 2.23
CA VAL A 91 3.88 -12.65 3.16
C VAL A 91 2.55 -11.95 2.94
N HIS A 92 1.50 -12.73 2.72
CA HIS A 92 0.15 -12.27 2.50
C HIS A 92 -0.74 -12.57 3.72
N HIS A 93 -1.50 -11.55 4.14
CA HIS A 93 -2.54 -11.65 5.14
C HIS A 93 -3.79 -10.89 4.71
N ARG A 94 -4.90 -11.62 4.58
CA ARG A 94 -6.23 -11.02 4.56
C ARG A 94 -6.63 -10.54 5.95
N HIS A 95 -6.84 -9.24 6.09
CA HIS A 95 -7.31 -8.55 7.29
C HIS A 95 -8.79 -8.20 7.17
N ASP A 96 -9.66 -8.89 7.89
CA ASP A 96 -11.12 -8.64 7.90
C ASP A 96 -11.55 -7.57 8.92
N GLY A 97 -10.60 -6.88 9.57
CA GLY A 97 -10.87 -5.81 10.54
C GLY A 97 -11.03 -4.42 9.89
N SER A 98 -11.32 -3.41 10.71
CA SER A 98 -11.41 -2.03 10.21
C SER A 98 -10.03 -1.45 9.86
N VAL A 99 -10.02 -0.34 9.10
CA VAL A 99 -8.79 0.41 8.76
C VAL A 99 -7.98 0.77 10.01
N ALA A 100 -8.65 1.12 11.11
CA ALA A 100 -7.99 1.46 12.38
C ALA A 100 -7.19 0.31 13.00
N THR A 101 -7.43 -0.95 12.60
CA THR A 101 -6.73 -2.13 13.12
C THR A 101 -5.72 -2.72 12.15
N ILE A 102 -5.52 -2.14 10.96
CA ILE A 102 -4.56 -2.60 9.96
C ILE A 102 -3.13 -2.66 10.51
N ALA A 103 -2.74 -1.71 11.37
CA ALA A 103 -1.44 -1.75 12.04
C ALA A 103 -1.22 -3.06 12.83
N GLY A 104 -2.28 -3.59 13.46
CA GLY A 104 -2.26 -4.89 14.12
C GLY A 104 -2.21 -6.07 13.14
N GLY A 105 -2.86 -5.95 11.98
CA GLY A 105 -2.74 -6.91 10.88
C GLY A 105 -1.28 -7.05 10.40
N TYR A 106 -0.58 -5.94 10.22
CA TYR A 106 0.86 -5.95 9.93
C TYR A 106 1.70 -6.54 11.06
N GLN A 107 1.39 -6.24 12.32
CA GLN A 107 2.09 -6.86 13.45
C GLN A 107 1.95 -8.39 13.42
N THR A 108 0.75 -8.89 13.08
CA THR A 108 0.51 -10.34 12.95
C THR A 108 1.37 -10.95 11.84
N ILE A 109 1.60 -10.23 10.73
CA ILE A 109 2.52 -10.67 9.66
C ILE A 109 3.95 -10.78 10.20
N TYR A 110 4.43 -9.78 10.93
CA TYR A 110 5.77 -9.79 11.51
C TYR A 110 5.97 -10.96 12.48
N ASP A 111 5.00 -11.20 13.36
CA ASP A 111 5.05 -12.28 14.34
C ASP A 111 5.08 -13.65 13.64
N TRP A 112 4.19 -13.87 12.67
CA TRP A 112 4.16 -15.10 11.88
C TRP A 112 5.46 -15.32 11.11
N ALA A 113 6.01 -14.29 10.46
CA ALA A 113 7.25 -14.40 9.70
C ALA A 113 8.44 -14.76 10.61
N ALA A 114 8.49 -14.21 11.83
CA ALA A 114 9.50 -14.57 12.81
C ALA A 114 9.42 -16.05 13.23
N GLU A 115 8.22 -16.59 13.43
CA GLU A 115 8.00 -18.02 13.71
C GLU A 115 8.46 -18.92 12.57
N GLN A 116 8.38 -18.45 11.32
CA GLN A 116 8.86 -19.16 10.13
C GLN A 116 10.36 -18.98 9.87
N GLY A 117 11.06 -18.16 10.65
CA GLY A 117 12.47 -17.82 10.40
C GLY A 117 12.69 -16.99 9.13
N LEU A 118 11.68 -16.25 8.68
CA LEU A 118 11.75 -15.38 7.51
C LEU A 118 12.33 -14.01 7.89
N THR A 119 13.11 -13.43 6.98
CA THR A 119 13.52 -12.04 7.09
C THR A 119 12.63 -11.20 6.18
N LEU A 120 11.90 -10.24 6.77
CA LEU A 120 11.05 -9.32 6.01
C LEU A 120 11.83 -8.06 5.62
N GLY A 121 11.43 -7.46 4.51
CA GLY A 121 11.96 -6.21 4.01
C GLY A 121 11.22 -5.00 4.55
N ASN A 122 11.37 -3.90 3.81
CA ASN A 122 10.87 -2.58 4.20
C ASN A 122 9.62 -2.15 3.41
N ARG A 123 9.12 -3.01 2.51
CA ARG A 123 8.01 -2.67 1.62
C ARG A 123 6.73 -3.33 2.09
N LYS A 124 5.65 -2.56 2.05
CA LYS A 124 4.31 -3.03 2.33
C LYS A 124 3.37 -2.64 1.22
N LEU A 125 2.34 -3.45 1.04
CA LEU A 125 1.21 -3.12 0.18
C LEU A 125 -0.07 -3.43 0.96
N ASP A 126 -0.99 -2.49 0.94
CA ASP A 126 -2.31 -2.58 1.53
C ASP A 126 -3.34 -2.34 0.43
N VAL A 127 -4.21 -3.32 0.19
CA VAL A 127 -5.22 -3.28 -0.88
C VAL A 127 -6.60 -3.43 -0.26
N GLY A 128 -7.47 -2.44 -0.45
CA GLY A 128 -8.84 -2.52 0.11
C GLY A 128 -9.50 -1.17 0.39
N TYR A 129 -8.85 -0.05 0.09
CA TYR A 129 -9.44 1.26 0.33
C TYR A 129 -10.53 1.58 -0.71
N THR A 130 -11.63 2.22 -0.30
CA THR A 130 -12.65 2.75 -1.20
C THR A 130 -12.97 4.21 -0.89
N ALA A 131 -13.44 4.94 -1.90
CA ALA A 131 -13.82 6.35 -1.75
C ALA A 131 -15.12 6.56 -0.96
N ASP A 132 -15.95 5.52 -0.84
CA ASP A 132 -17.25 5.55 -0.14
C ASP A 132 -17.16 5.14 1.35
N ASP A 133 -15.94 4.92 1.87
CA ASP A 133 -15.66 4.51 3.25
C ASP A 133 -16.36 3.20 3.65
N VAL A 134 -16.70 2.36 2.66
CA VAL A 134 -17.24 1.03 2.90
C VAL A 134 -16.15 0.17 3.50
N GLN A 135 -16.38 -0.28 4.74
CA GLN A 135 -15.50 -1.26 5.36
C GLN A 135 -15.57 -2.57 4.58
N GLN A 136 -14.41 -2.96 4.07
CA GLN A 136 -14.18 -4.24 3.44
C GLN A 136 -12.85 -4.81 3.91
N PRO A 137 -12.60 -6.11 3.71
CA PRO A 137 -11.33 -6.70 4.07
C PRO A 137 -10.19 -6.13 3.24
N HIS A 138 -9.04 -5.99 3.88
CA HIS A 138 -7.79 -5.52 3.27
C HIS A 138 -6.85 -6.70 3.03
N GLU A 139 -6.22 -6.73 1.86
CA GLU A 139 -5.14 -7.66 1.57
C GLU A 139 -3.81 -6.97 1.91
N LEU A 140 -3.12 -7.48 2.93
CA LEU A 140 -1.88 -6.91 3.45
C LEU A 140 -0.69 -7.76 2.99
N TYR A 141 0.35 -7.09 2.52
CA TYR A 141 1.57 -7.71 2.03
C TYR A 141 2.80 -7.09 2.66
N VAL A 142 3.79 -7.91 3.00
CA VAL A 142 5.14 -7.45 3.37
C VAL A 142 6.17 -8.25 2.59
N ASP A 143 7.14 -7.58 2.00
CA ASP A 143 8.15 -8.24 1.17
C ASP A 143 9.09 -9.12 2.00
N ILE A 144 9.59 -10.18 1.38
CA ILE A 144 10.56 -11.11 1.96
C ILE A 144 11.94 -10.81 1.38
N LEU A 145 12.96 -10.66 2.23
CA LEU A 145 14.36 -10.57 1.81
C LEU A 145 14.89 -11.96 1.49
N ILE A 146 15.60 -12.07 0.36
CA ILE A 146 16.23 -13.31 -0.13
C ILE A 146 17.70 -13.32 0.29
#